data_AF-A0A1B8BZT4-F1
#
_entry.id   AF-A0A1B8BZT4-F1
#
_cell.length_a   1.000
_cell.length_b   1.000
_cell.length_c   1.000
_cell.angle_alpha   90.00
_cell.angle_beta   90.00
_cell.angle_gamma   90.00
#
_symmetry.space_group_name_H-M   'P 1'
#
loop_
_entity.id
_entity.type
_entity.pdbx_description
1 polymer ?
#
loop_
_entity_poly.entity_id
_entity_poly.type
_entity_poly.pdbx_seq_one_letter_code
_entity_poly.pdbx_strand_id
1 'polypeptide(L)'
;MSDTNSQRLGQYGTVPLDFFILEKWDFSLPVTKDLQQWERLTKEYLALTALQRFPAWARADMSRSELEANLPSNGKIDRALRPFQTRSERLISAQPPGQTEPLWLRTCYDPSLVSAYEDMLSDCYVGDASGIPAKCVVDEVGLYDWPGPDGWQNILTRIPGLCDVVQGSVEEDYEFEEEEYQHEGEEEDEALGLASFKSRVLIYVLDEEALRQKLVKMMWLDIHGNCVWRSKIKPDEVRDFGGGLKDGQTLADSIERLEDFDA
;
A
#
# COMPACT_ATOMS: atom_id res chain seq x y z
N MET A 1 -13.02 13.29 -9.69
CA MET A 1 -11.89 13.28 -10.63
C MET A 1 -12.37 12.56 -11.89
N SER A 2 -12.16 13.12 -13.09
CA SER A 2 -12.72 12.55 -14.33
C SER A 2 -12.20 11.14 -14.62
N ASP A 3 -13.07 10.28 -15.17
CA ASP A 3 -12.78 8.89 -15.60
C ASP A 3 -11.49 8.74 -16.41
N THR A 4 -11.04 9.80 -17.09
CA THR A 4 -9.83 9.81 -17.92
C THR A 4 -8.53 9.66 -17.13
N ASN A 5 -8.44 10.21 -15.90
CA ASN A 5 -7.23 10.08 -15.06
C ASN A 5 -7.14 8.70 -14.42
N SER A 6 -8.27 8.15 -13.96
CA SER A 6 -8.34 6.76 -13.46
C SER A 6 -8.08 5.74 -14.59
N GLN A 7 -8.45 6.04 -15.83
CA GLN A 7 -8.08 5.16 -16.95
C GLN A 7 -6.57 5.13 -17.21
N ARG A 8 -5.88 6.27 -17.05
CA ARG A 8 -4.42 6.41 -17.20
C ARG A 8 -3.63 5.68 -16.11
N LEU A 9 -3.97 5.90 -14.85
CA LEU A 9 -3.21 5.38 -13.70
C LEU A 9 -3.25 3.85 -13.58
N GLY A 10 -4.27 3.21 -14.18
CA GLY A 10 -4.39 1.76 -14.26
C GLY A 10 -3.82 1.12 -15.54
N GLN A 11 -3.24 1.88 -16.48
CA GLN A 11 -2.70 1.34 -17.73
C GLN A 11 -1.33 0.72 -17.53
N TYR A 12 -1.03 -0.46 -18.07
CA TYR A 12 0.29 -1.09 -17.89
C TYR A 12 1.42 -0.31 -18.57
N GLY A 13 2.57 -0.22 -17.92
CA GLY A 13 3.74 0.49 -18.41
C GLY A 13 3.76 1.98 -18.07
N THR A 14 3.01 2.41 -17.04
CA THR A 14 2.85 3.83 -16.70
C THR A 14 3.10 4.17 -15.24
N VAL A 15 3.25 3.19 -14.35
CA VAL A 15 3.54 3.46 -12.93
C VAL A 15 5.02 3.17 -12.63
N PRO A 16 5.62 3.78 -11.60
CA PRO A 16 7.05 3.65 -11.29
C PRO A 16 7.53 2.19 -11.23
N LEU A 17 6.78 1.34 -10.54
CA LEU A 17 7.08 -0.09 -10.45
C LEU A 17 7.21 -0.75 -11.83
N ASP A 18 6.37 -0.41 -12.81
CA ASP A 18 6.45 -1.02 -14.14
C ASP A 18 7.80 -0.74 -14.81
N PHE A 19 8.28 0.51 -14.71
CA PHE A 19 9.57 0.90 -15.29
C PHE A 19 10.71 0.12 -14.64
N PHE A 20 10.69 0.00 -13.31
CA PHE A 20 11.68 -0.77 -12.58
C PHE A 20 11.67 -2.26 -12.98
N ILE A 21 10.48 -2.88 -12.98
CA ILE A 21 10.31 -4.29 -13.33
C ILE A 21 10.80 -4.53 -14.76
N LEU A 22 10.32 -3.75 -15.73
CA LEU A 22 10.63 -3.96 -17.15
C LEU A 22 12.08 -3.70 -17.53
N GLU A 23 12.77 -2.81 -16.81
CA GLU A 23 14.20 -2.56 -16.97
C GLU A 23 15.04 -3.73 -16.47
N LYS A 24 14.64 -4.35 -15.35
CA LYS A 24 15.39 -5.43 -14.70
C LYS A 24 14.92 -6.85 -15.05
N TRP A 25 13.82 -6.99 -15.78
CA TRP A 25 13.29 -8.29 -16.16
C TRP A 25 14.18 -8.98 -17.19
N ASP A 26 14.58 -10.22 -16.91
CA ASP A 26 15.32 -11.03 -17.86
C ASP A 26 14.34 -11.81 -18.75
N PHE A 27 14.11 -11.27 -19.95
CA PHE A 27 13.25 -11.88 -20.96
C PHE A 27 13.88 -13.11 -21.63
N SER A 28 15.18 -13.38 -21.43
CA SER A 28 15.85 -14.57 -21.98
C SER A 28 15.55 -15.84 -21.17
N LEU A 29 15.17 -15.70 -19.90
CA LEU A 29 14.78 -16.82 -19.04
C LEU A 29 13.46 -17.45 -19.50
N PRO A 30 13.19 -18.72 -19.16
CA PRO A 30 11.91 -19.36 -19.46
C PRO A 30 10.78 -18.82 -18.56
N VAL A 31 9.53 -18.89 -19.04
CA VAL A 31 8.33 -18.42 -18.33
C VAL A 31 8.16 -19.04 -16.94
N THR A 32 8.67 -20.27 -16.74
CA THR A 32 8.65 -20.94 -15.42
C THR A 32 9.48 -20.22 -14.35
N LYS A 33 10.31 -19.25 -14.73
CA LYS A 33 11.08 -18.40 -13.83
C LYS A 33 10.41 -17.05 -13.54
N ASP A 34 9.32 -16.73 -14.22
CA ASP A 34 8.71 -15.39 -14.14
C ASP A 34 8.22 -15.06 -12.72
N LEU A 35 7.60 -16.01 -12.00
CA LEU A 35 7.23 -15.80 -10.58
C LEU A 35 8.44 -15.49 -9.69
N GLN A 36 9.52 -16.25 -9.85
CA GLN A 36 10.75 -16.03 -9.08
C GLN A 36 11.39 -14.68 -9.40
N GLN A 37 11.32 -14.23 -10.66
CA GLN A 37 11.78 -12.90 -11.05
C GLN A 37 10.93 -11.82 -10.40
N TRP A 38 9.61 -11.96 -10.43
CA TRP A 38 8.68 -11.02 -9.81
C TRP A 38 8.96 -10.88 -8.31
N GLU A 39 8.95 -11.97 -7.55
CA GLU A 39 9.19 -11.96 -6.10
C GLU A 39 10.55 -11.35 -5.71
N ARG A 40 11.59 -11.59 -6.52
CA ARG A 40 12.91 -10.99 -6.30
C ARG A 40 12.86 -9.48 -6.54
N LEU A 41 12.29 -9.07 -7.68
CA LEU A 41 12.30 -7.66 -8.08
C LEU A 41 11.39 -6.81 -7.19
N THR A 42 10.26 -7.32 -6.71
CA THR A 42 9.42 -6.59 -5.75
C THR A 42 10.13 -6.38 -4.42
N LYS A 43 10.87 -7.37 -3.92
CA LYS A 43 11.74 -7.22 -2.74
C LYS A 43 12.86 -6.22 -2.97
N GLU A 44 13.52 -6.28 -4.14
CA GLU A 44 14.54 -5.29 -4.49
C GLU A 44 13.96 -3.88 -4.53
N TYR A 45 12.76 -3.70 -5.08
CA TYR A 45 12.10 -2.41 -5.17
C TYR A 45 11.76 -1.83 -3.79
N LEU A 46 11.18 -2.65 -2.91
CA LEU A 46 10.86 -2.24 -1.53
C LEU A 46 12.10 -1.93 -0.70
N ALA A 47 13.24 -2.56 -0.99
CA ALA A 47 14.50 -2.27 -0.32
C ALA A 47 15.12 -0.92 -0.73
N LEU A 48 14.65 -0.29 -1.82
CA LEU A 48 15.13 1.02 -2.25
C LEU A 48 14.67 2.14 -1.31
N THR A 49 15.52 3.14 -1.11
CA THR A 49 15.13 4.43 -0.51
C THR A 49 14.25 5.24 -1.46
N ALA A 50 13.64 6.31 -0.94
CA ALA A 50 12.83 7.23 -1.74
C ALA A 50 13.64 7.78 -2.93
N LEU A 51 14.86 8.25 -2.66
CA LEU A 51 15.80 8.77 -3.66
C LEU A 51 16.16 7.73 -4.72
N GLN A 52 16.38 6.47 -4.32
CA GLN A 52 16.68 5.40 -5.26
C GLN A 52 15.49 5.01 -6.16
N ARG A 53 14.24 5.29 -5.73
CA ARG A 53 13.03 5.10 -6.57
C ARG A 53 12.78 6.28 -7.50
N PHE A 54 13.38 7.45 -7.24
CA PHE A 54 13.17 8.69 -8.02
C PHE A 54 13.30 8.51 -9.54
N PRO A 55 14.28 7.79 -10.11
CA PRO A 55 14.39 7.64 -11.57
C PRO A 55 13.17 6.97 -12.21
N ALA A 56 12.50 6.05 -11.50
CA ALA A 56 11.28 5.42 -11.97
C ALA A 56 10.08 6.38 -11.84
N TRP A 57 10.03 7.15 -10.76
CA TRP A 57 9.06 8.22 -10.54
C TRP A 57 9.13 9.32 -11.61
N ALA A 58 10.31 9.85 -11.89
CA ALA A 58 10.54 10.87 -12.91
C ALA A 58 10.07 10.42 -14.31
N ARG A 59 10.18 9.12 -14.62
CA ARG A 59 9.62 8.57 -15.86
C ARG A 59 8.09 8.49 -15.82
N ALA A 60 7.49 8.13 -14.70
CA ALA A 60 6.04 8.08 -14.53
C ALA A 60 5.38 9.47 -14.57
N ASP A 61 6.12 10.53 -14.24
CA ASP A 61 5.64 11.92 -14.28
C ASP A 61 5.75 12.58 -15.67
N MET A 62 6.32 11.88 -16.66
CA MET A 62 6.39 12.40 -18.05
C MET A 62 5.01 12.74 -18.62
N SER A 63 4.98 13.63 -19.62
CA SER A 63 3.72 13.99 -20.27
C SER A 63 3.05 12.77 -20.90
N ARG A 64 1.72 12.81 -21.02
CA ARG A 64 0.95 11.69 -21.59
C ARG A 64 1.46 11.26 -22.97
N SER A 65 1.78 12.22 -23.84
CA SER A 65 2.32 11.93 -25.17
C SER A 65 3.67 11.24 -25.13
N GLU A 66 4.53 11.59 -24.17
CA GLU A 66 5.84 10.97 -23.99
C GLU A 66 5.70 9.56 -23.44
N LEU A 67 4.82 9.34 -22.46
CA LEU A 67 4.52 8.01 -21.95
C LEU A 67 3.97 7.10 -23.05
N GLU A 68 2.95 7.55 -23.79
CA GLU A 68 2.34 6.76 -24.87
C GLU A 68 3.34 6.42 -25.98
N ALA A 69 4.26 7.36 -26.31
CA ALA A 69 5.31 7.12 -27.29
C ALA A 69 6.37 6.11 -26.81
N ASN A 70 6.56 5.97 -25.49
CA ASN A 70 7.54 5.10 -24.87
C ASN A 70 6.93 3.85 -24.22
N LEU A 71 5.66 3.54 -24.51
CA LEU A 71 5.01 2.38 -23.93
C LEU A 71 5.76 1.09 -24.30
N PRO A 72 6.00 0.20 -23.33
CA PRO A 72 6.58 -1.10 -23.61
C PRO A 72 5.70 -1.88 -24.58
N SER A 73 6.32 -2.71 -25.42
CA SER A 73 5.57 -3.60 -26.31
C SER A 73 4.60 -4.48 -25.51
N ASN A 74 3.39 -4.73 -26.04
CA ASN A 74 2.40 -5.60 -25.40
C ASN A 74 2.99 -6.94 -24.94
N GLY A 75 3.86 -7.58 -25.72
CA GLY A 75 4.49 -8.86 -25.32
C GLY A 75 5.31 -8.79 -24.03
N LYS A 76 5.93 -7.64 -23.71
CA LYS A 76 6.66 -7.45 -22.45
C LYS A 76 5.69 -7.27 -21.27
N ILE A 77 4.65 -6.45 -21.45
CA ILE A 77 3.60 -6.23 -20.46
C ILE A 77 2.88 -7.52 -20.11
N ASP A 78 2.49 -8.28 -21.13
CA ASP A 78 1.73 -9.52 -21.03
C ASP A 78 2.47 -10.59 -20.24
N ARG A 79 3.81 -10.55 -20.27
CA ARG A 79 4.67 -11.52 -19.59
C ARG A 79 5.10 -11.07 -18.20
N ALA A 80 5.54 -9.81 -18.06
CA ALA A 80 6.24 -9.36 -16.85
C ALA A 80 5.34 -8.62 -15.85
N LEU A 81 4.19 -8.09 -16.28
CA LEU A 81 3.33 -7.24 -15.42
C LEU A 81 1.93 -7.83 -15.22
N ARG A 82 1.21 -8.09 -16.31
CA ARG A 82 -0.20 -8.51 -16.24
C ARG A 82 -0.46 -9.76 -15.39
N PRO A 83 0.40 -10.80 -15.39
CA PRO A 83 0.16 -11.99 -14.58
C PRO A 83 0.24 -11.73 -13.07
N PHE A 84 0.95 -10.68 -12.64
CA PHE A 84 1.31 -10.48 -11.25
C PHE A 84 0.57 -9.34 -10.58
N GLN A 85 0.06 -8.38 -11.36
CA GLN A 85 -0.65 -7.23 -10.84
C GLN A 85 -1.88 -6.89 -11.67
N THR A 86 -3.02 -6.68 -11.02
CA THR A 86 -4.27 -6.25 -11.65
C THR A 86 -4.29 -4.75 -11.91
N ARG A 87 -5.25 -4.30 -12.71
CA ARG A 87 -5.47 -2.85 -12.94
C ARG A 87 -5.85 -2.12 -11.65
N SER A 88 -6.67 -2.72 -10.80
CA SER A 88 -7.12 -2.13 -9.54
C SER A 88 -5.96 -1.96 -8.56
N GLU A 89 -5.09 -2.96 -8.46
CA GLU A 89 -3.86 -2.90 -7.66
C GLU A 89 -2.94 -1.75 -8.08
N ARG A 90 -2.85 -1.51 -9.39
CA ARG A 90 -2.02 -0.42 -9.94
C ARG A 90 -2.60 0.95 -9.66
N LEU A 91 -3.93 1.07 -9.61
CA LEU A 91 -4.61 2.30 -9.21
C LEU A 91 -4.35 2.66 -7.74
N ILE A 92 -4.20 1.65 -6.87
CA ILE A 92 -3.83 1.86 -5.46
C ILE A 92 -2.42 2.46 -5.37
N SER A 93 -1.44 1.94 -6.10
CA SER A 93 -0.07 2.49 -6.11
C SER A 93 0.06 3.88 -6.75
N ALA A 94 -0.96 4.31 -7.51
CA ALA A 94 -0.89 5.52 -8.31
C ALA A 94 -1.63 6.71 -7.67
N GLN A 95 -1.90 6.66 -6.36
CA GLN A 95 -2.49 7.80 -5.65
C GLN A 95 -1.51 8.99 -5.61
N PRO A 96 -2.01 10.24 -5.68
CA PRO A 96 -1.18 11.42 -5.51
C PRO A 96 -0.50 11.47 -4.12
N PRO A 97 0.66 12.15 -4.00
CA PRO A 97 1.31 12.33 -2.70
C PRO A 97 0.41 13.07 -1.73
N GLY A 98 0.51 12.70 -0.45
CA GLY A 98 -0.32 13.28 0.61
C GLY A 98 -1.80 12.89 0.54
N GLN A 99 -2.21 11.99 -0.37
CA GLN A 99 -3.57 11.46 -0.47
C GLN A 99 -3.60 9.94 -0.28
N THR A 100 -2.80 9.43 0.66
CA THR A 100 -2.78 8.01 0.98
C THR A 100 -4.06 7.64 1.73
N GLU A 101 -4.92 6.87 1.09
CA GLU A 101 -6.11 6.31 1.74
C GLU A 101 -5.76 4.94 2.33
N PRO A 102 -6.32 4.59 3.51
CA PRO A 102 -6.03 3.31 4.11
C PRO A 102 -6.55 2.16 3.25
N LEU A 103 -5.76 1.09 3.16
CA LEU A 103 -6.14 -0.12 2.44
C LEU A 103 -7.02 -1.00 3.33
N TRP A 104 -8.12 -1.54 2.81
CA TRP A 104 -8.91 -2.58 3.48
C TRP A 104 -8.58 -3.94 2.87
N LEU A 105 -7.85 -4.77 3.60
CA LEU A 105 -7.33 -6.05 3.13
C LEU A 105 -8.00 -7.21 3.87
N ARG A 106 -8.73 -8.06 3.14
CA ARG A 106 -9.25 -9.32 3.67
C ARG A 106 -8.34 -10.48 3.26
N THR A 107 -7.84 -11.22 4.25
CA THR A 107 -6.98 -12.38 4.01
C THR A 107 -7.61 -13.72 4.38
N CYS A 108 -8.76 -13.71 5.07
CA CYS A 108 -9.47 -14.92 5.48
C CYS A 108 -10.84 -15.04 4.77
N TYR A 109 -11.04 -16.15 4.06
CA TYR A 109 -12.26 -16.47 3.32
C TYR A 109 -12.98 -17.72 3.85
N ASP A 110 -12.79 -18.07 5.13
CA ASP A 110 -13.52 -19.16 5.77
C ASP A 110 -15.05 -18.91 5.64
N PRO A 111 -15.81 -19.83 5.00
CA PRO A 111 -17.25 -19.69 4.83
C PRO A 111 -18.03 -19.48 6.13
N SER A 112 -17.52 -19.98 7.26
CA SER A 112 -18.15 -19.80 8.58
C SER A 112 -18.05 -18.37 9.14
N LEU A 113 -17.14 -17.56 8.59
CA LEU A 113 -16.88 -16.18 9.02
C LEU A 113 -17.46 -15.13 8.06
N VAL A 114 -18.18 -15.55 7.02
CA VAL A 114 -18.77 -14.63 6.01
C VAL A 114 -19.70 -13.60 6.66
N SER A 115 -20.60 -14.03 7.55
CA SER A 115 -21.50 -13.11 8.25
C SER A 115 -20.74 -12.13 9.13
N ALA A 116 -19.65 -12.56 9.78
CA ALA A 116 -18.82 -11.64 10.57
C ALA A 116 -18.15 -10.59 9.68
N TYR A 117 -17.66 -10.99 8.49
CA TYR A 117 -17.10 -10.04 7.54
C TYR A 117 -18.13 -9.04 6.98
N GLU A 118 -19.35 -9.51 6.68
CA GLU A 118 -20.45 -8.64 6.24
C GLU A 118 -20.81 -7.60 7.31
N ASP A 119 -20.86 -8.02 8.58
CA ASP A 119 -21.02 -7.10 9.73
C ASP A 119 -19.89 -6.05 9.74
N MET A 120 -18.62 -6.48 9.60
CA MET A 120 -17.46 -5.57 9.60
C MET A 120 -17.52 -4.54 8.46
N LEU A 121 -17.93 -4.93 7.24
CA LEU A 121 -18.06 -3.99 6.12
C LEU A 121 -19.08 -2.88 6.43
N SER A 122 -20.21 -3.26 7.03
CA SER A 122 -21.25 -2.33 7.45
C SER A 122 -20.76 -1.40 8.57
N ASP A 123 -20.23 -1.98 9.65
CA ASP A 123 -19.83 -1.23 10.84
C ASP A 123 -18.66 -0.26 10.56
N CYS A 124 -17.78 -0.61 9.62
CA CYS A 124 -16.65 0.23 9.20
C CYS A 124 -16.97 1.17 8.01
N TYR A 125 -18.22 1.21 7.53
CA TYR A 125 -18.65 2.03 6.39
C TYR A 125 -17.81 1.80 5.12
N VAL A 126 -17.43 0.55 4.85
CA VAL A 126 -16.60 0.20 3.70
C VAL A 126 -17.39 0.39 2.40
N GLY A 127 -16.82 1.16 1.48
CA GLY A 127 -17.46 1.56 0.23
C GLY A 127 -18.29 2.85 0.33
N ASP A 128 -18.48 3.40 1.53
CA ASP A 128 -19.19 4.66 1.74
C ASP A 128 -18.28 5.89 1.57
N ALA A 129 -18.86 7.05 1.25
CA ALA A 129 -18.11 8.31 1.11
C ALA A 129 -17.47 8.78 2.43
N SER A 130 -18.01 8.35 3.57
CA SER A 130 -17.54 8.68 4.92
C SER A 130 -16.63 7.63 5.56
N GLY A 131 -16.41 6.50 4.89
CA GLY A 131 -15.57 5.39 5.37
C GLY A 131 -14.42 5.08 4.41
N ILE A 132 -14.14 3.79 4.22
CA ILE A 132 -13.06 3.34 3.34
C ILE A 132 -13.55 3.33 1.89
N PRO A 133 -12.88 4.04 0.97
CA PRO A 133 -13.32 4.07 -0.42
C PRO A 133 -13.24 2.70 -1.09
N ALA A 134 -14.23 2.37 -1.92
CA ALA A 134 -14.31 1.08 -2.61
C ALA A 134 -13.06 0.75 -3.45
N LYS A 135 -12.34 1.76 -3.95
CA LYS A 135 -11.08 1.59 -4.70
C LYS A 135 -9.90 1.10 -3.85
N CYS A 136 -10.01 1.18 -2.52
CA CYS A 136 -9.01 0.73 -1.55
C CYS A 136 -9.37 -0.61 -0.90
N VAL A 137 -10.45 -1.26 -1.36
CA VAL A 137 -10.90 -2.56 -0.88
C VAL A 137 -10.24 -3.67 -1.68
N VAL A 138 -9.57 -4.56 -0.97
CA VAL A 138 -8.81 -5.70 -1.49
C VAL A 138 -9.46 -6.97 -0.94
N ASP A 139 -10.51 -7.41 -1.64
CA ASP A 139 -11.37 -8.54 -1.29
C ASP A 139 -11.66 -9.41 -2.53
N GLU A 140 -10.78 -10.38 -2.77
CA GLU A 140 -10.86 -11.32 -3.88
C GLU A 140 -10.15 -12.63 -3.48
N VAL A 141 -10.93 -13.67 -3.22
CA VAL A 141 -10.44 -14.96 -2.71
C VAL A 141 -9.34 -15.58 -3.57
N GLY A 142 -9.41 -15.43 -4.90
CA GLY A 142 -8.42 -15.98 -5.82
C GLY A 142 -7.04 -15.30 -5.75
N LEU A 143 -6.96 -14.12 -5.12
CA LEU A 143 -5.74 -13.31 -5.06
C LEU A 143 -5.21 -13.17 -3.63
N TYR A 144 -6.09 -13.08 -2.64
CA TYR A 144 -5.73 -12.60 -1.29
C TYR A 144 -6.03 -13.61 -0.16
N ASP A 145 -6.44 -14.85 -0.48
CA ASP A 145 -6.62 -15.90 0.53
C ASP A 145 -5.26 -16.35 1.10
N TRP A 146 -4.81 -15.61 2.11
CA TRP A 146 -3.52 -15.75 2.76
C TRP A 146 -3.73 -15.95 4.26
N PRO A 147 -4.12 -17.17 4.68
CA PRO A 147 -4.41 -17.44 6.07
C PRO A 147 -3.16 -17.29 6.93
N GLY A 148 -3.38 -16.96 8.20
CA GLY A 148 -2.34 -16.78 9.20
C GLY A 148 -2.01 -15.32 9.52
N PRO A 149 -1.33 -15.08 10.65
CA PRO A 149 -1.15 -13.74 11.22
C PRO A 149 -0.27 -12.81 10.37
N ASP A 150 0.62 -13.37 9.55
CA ASP A 150 1.53 -12.61 8.68
C ASP A 150 1.14 -12.67 7.20
N GLY A 151 0.01 -13.30 6.87
CA GLY A 151 -0.44 -13.46 5.48
C GLY A 151 -0.66 -12.13 4.75
N TRP A 152 -0.93 -11.06 5.48
CA TRP A 152 -1.06 -9.71 4.95
C TRP A 152 0.19 -9.23 4.21
N GLN A 153 1.39 -9.68 4.58
CA GLN A 153 2.65 -9.23 3.96
C GLN A 153 2.71 -9.55 2.47
N ASN A 154 1.97 -10.58 2.02
CA ASN A 154 1.88 -10.94 0.61
C ASN A 154 1.30 -9.81 -0.25
N ILE A 155 0.55 -8.86 0.34
CA ILE A 155 0.07 -7.69 -0.39
C ILE A 155 1.23 -6.86 -0.96
N LEU A 156 2.38 -6.82 -0.27
CA LEU A 156 3.56 -6.08 -0.71
C LEU A 156 4.25 -6.73 -1.92
N THR A 157 3.99 -8.02 -2.17
CA THR A 157 4.42 -8.67 -3.41
C THR A 157 3.47 -8.36 -4.58
N ARG A 158 2.20 -8.05 -4.31
CA ARG A 158 1.22 -7.69 -5.35
C ARG A 158 1.18 -6.19 -5.63
N ILE A 159 1.33 -5.37 -4.59
CA ILE A 159 1.27 -3.91 -4.63
C ILE A 159 2.51 -3.30 -3.94
N PRO A 160 3.75 -3.53 -4.43
CA PRO A 160 4.95 -2.92 -3.84
C PRO A 160 4.88 -1.40 -3.78
N GLY A 161 4.29 -0.78 -4.81
CA GLY A 161 4.13 0.68 -4.88
C GLY A 161 3.10 1.25 -3.90
N LEU A 162 2.48 0.42 -3.06
CA LEU A 162 1.67 0.89 -1.93
C LEU A 162 2.46 1.83 -1.02
N CYS A 163 3.77 1.56 -0.84
CA CYS A 163 4.67 2.34 0.00
C CYS A 163 5.33 3.54 -0.71
N ASP A 164 4.95 3.84 -1.97
CA ASP A 164 5.53 4.95 -2.73
C ASP A 164 4.74 6.26 -2.53
N VAL A 165 4.64 6.71 -1.27
CA VAL A 165 3.89 7.92 -0.90
C VAL A 165 4.71 9.20 -0.94
N VAL A 166 6.04 9.08 -0.97
CA VAL A 166 6.92 10.21 -1.24
C VAL A 166 6.90 10.44 -2.75
N GLN A 167 6.19 11.47 -3.20
CA GLN A 167 6.36 12.02 -4.54
C GLN A 167 6.79 13.46 -4.42
N GLY A 168 8.10 13.64 -4.32
CA GLY A 168 8.73 14.91 -4.60
C GLY A 168 8.56 15.30 -6.07
N SER A 169 8.40 16.58 -6.34
CA SER A 169 8.41 17.12 -7.70
C SER A 169 9.84 17.17 -8.28
N VAL A 170 10.83 17.16 -7.37
CA VAL A 170 12.26 17.24 -7.67
C VAL A 170 13.02 16.28 -6.76
N GLU A 171 14.28 15.98 -7.11
CA GLU A 171 15.13 15.02 -6.40
C GLU A 171 15.37 15.43 -4.95
N GLU A 172 15.48 16.74 -4.69
CA GLU A 172 15.74 17.31 -3.36
C GLU A 172 14.64 16.96 -2.33
N ASP A 173 13.39 16.82 -2.78
CA ASP A 173 12.26 16.44 -1.92
C ASP A 173 12.43 14.99 -1.38
N TYR A 174 13.21 14.15 -2.06
CA TYR A 174 13.50 12.77 -1.63
C TYR A 174 14.75 12.67 -0.74
N GLU A 175 15.64 13.68 -0.76
CA GLU A 175 16.80 13.75 0.14
C GLU A 175 16.37 14.10 1.57
N PHE A 176 15.36 14.94 1.74
CA PHE A 176 14.79 15.26 3.06
C PHE A 176 14.22 14.03 3.80
N GLU A 177 13.79 13.00 3.05
CA GLU A 177 13.29 11.74 3.61
C GLU A 177 14.41 10.82 4.13
N GLU A 178 15.67 11.10 3.77
CA GLU A 178 16.84 10.42 4.32
C GLU A 178 17.41 11.14 5.56
N GLU A 179 16.84 12.27 5.99
CA GLU A 179 17.23 12.93 7.24
C GLU A 179 16.95 12.04 8.45
N GLU A 180 17.96 11.87 9.31
CA GLU A 180 17.81 11.15 10.57
C GLU A 180 16.84 11.88 11.49
N TYR A 181 15.90 11.15 12.08
CA TYR A 181 15.01 11.68 13.10
C TYR A 181 15.84 12.23 14.28
N GLN A 182 15.87 13.55 14.44
CA GLN A 182 16.49 14.23 15.56
C GLN A 182 15.41 14.64 16.56
N HIS A 183 15.42 14.06 17.77
CA HIS A 183 14.48 14.44 18.82
C HIS A 183 15.16 14.62 20.18
N GLU A 184 14.65 15.58 20.96
CA GLU A 184 15.00 15.86 22.36
C GLU A 184 13.74 15.61 23.22
N GLY A 185 13.53 14.40 23.78
CA GLY A 185 12.33 14.00 24.53
C GLY A 185 12.46 12.71 25.36
N GLU A 186 11.41 12.28 26.07
CA GLU A 186 11.37 11.05 26.91
C GLU A 186 11.22 9.76 26.05
N GLU A 187 11.78 8.61 26.51
CA GLU A 187 11.96 7.37 25.71
C GLU A 187 10.66 6.73 25.16
N GLU A 188 9.51 6.86 25.84
CA GLU A 188 8.24 6.28 25.38
C GLU A 188 7.59 7.11 24.26
N ASP A 189 7.72 8.44 24.33
CA ASP A 189 7.39 9.35 23.23
C ASP A 189 8.35 9.17 22.04
N GLU A 190 9.57 8.66 22.27
CA GLU A 190 10.55 8.43 21.22
C GLU A 190 10.17 7.28 20.29
N ALA A 191 9.66 6.16 20.81
CA ALA A 191 9.26 5.01 19.99
C ALA A 191 8.04 5.34 19.10
N LEU A 192 7.02 5.98 19.69
CA LEU A 192 5.85 6.46 18.96
C LEU A 192 6.21 7.57 17.99
N GLY A 193 7.04 8.53 18.41
CA GLY A 193 7.56 9.61 17.57
C GLY A 193 8.33 9.09 16.36
N LEU A 194 9.22 8.11 16.54
CA LEU A 194 9.97 7.48 15.46
C LEU A 194 9.07 6.65 14.53
N ALA A 195 8.12 5.88 15.08
CA ALA A 195 7.16 5.15 14.27
C ALA A 195 6.27 6.10 13.45
N SER A 196 5.87 7.22 14.05
CA SER A 196 5.10 8.27 13.41
C SER A 196 5.87 8.93 12.27
N PHE A 197 7.12 9.30 12.54
CA PHE A 197 8.04 9.86 11.55
C PHE A 197 8.28 8.91 10.37
N LYS A 198 8.38 7.60 10.61
CA LYS A 198 8.60 6.59 9.56
C LYS A 198 7.34 6.14 8.85
N SER A 199 6.16 6.34 9.45
CA SER A 199 4.91 5.82 8.93
C SER A 199 4.52 6.49 7.60
N ARG A 200 4.10 5.68 6.64
CA ARG A 200 3.83 6.09 5.26
C ARG A 200 2.50 5.57 4.75
N VAL A 201 2.12 4.36 5.17
CA VAL A 201 0.90 3.68 4.74
C VAL A 201 0.17 3.12 5.95
N LEU A 202 -1.15 3.20 5.92
CA LEU A 202 -2.02 2.44 6.82
C LEU A 202 -2.77 1.34 6.07
N ILE A 203 -2.76 0.14 6.62
CA ILE A 203 -3.58 -0.98 6.16
C ILE A 203 -4.43 -1.51 7.31
N TYR A 204 -5.69 -1.81 7.00
CA TYR A 204 -6.60 -2.56 7.86
C TYR A 204 -6.64 -4.00 7.38
N VAL A 205 -6.38 -4.95 8.28
CA VAL A 205 -6.29 -6.38 7.98
C VAL A 205 -7.41 -7.14 8.66
N LEU A 206 -8.16 -7.89 7.85
CA LEU A 206 -9.26 -8.76 8.27
C LEU A 206 -8.84 -10.21 8.02
N ASP A 207 -8.05 -10.73 8.95
CA ASP A 207 -7.65 -12.13 9.00
C ASP A 207 -8.60 -12.95 9.87
N GLU A 208 -8.30 -14.24 10.05
CA GLU A 208 -9.17 -15.14 10.82
C GLU A 208 -9.39 -14.65 12.26
N GLU A 209 -8.33 -14.14 12.91
CA GLU A 209 -8.40 -13.65 14.28
C GLU A 209 -9.28 -12.40 14.37
N ALA A 210 -9.05 -11.44 13.47
CA ALA A 210 -9.81 -10.21 13.36
C ALA A 210 -11.32 -10.49 13.22
N LEU A 211 -11.68 -11.39 12.30
CA LEU A 211 -13.07 -11.79 12.05
C LEU A 211 -13.70 -12.53 13.24
N ARG A 212 -12.96 -13.44 13.89
CA ARG A 212 -13.47 -14.17 15.06
C ARG A 212 -13.68 -13.26 16.27
N GLN A 213 -12.80 -12.30 16.47
CA GLN A 213 -12.84 -11.37 17.61
C GLN A 213 -13.68 -10.13 17.33
N LYS A 214 -14.16 -9.92 16.10
CA LYS A 214 -14.85 -8.70 15.65
C LYS A 214 -14.03 -7.44 15.88
N LEU A 215 -12.76 -7.51 15.51
CA LEU A 215 -11.79 -6.41 15.59
C LEU A 215 -11.18 -6.18 14.21
N VAL A 216 -10.63 -4.99 14.01
CA VAL A 216 -9.85 -4.62 12.83
C VAL A 216 -8.39 -4.49 13.24
N LYS A 217 -7.48 -5.17 12.53
CA LYS A 217 -6.04 -5.03 12.76
C LYS A 217 -5.54 -3.84 11.95
N MET A 218 -5.06 -2.81 12.65
CA MET A 218 -4.49 -1.61 12.06
C MET A 218 -2.97 -1.75 12.01
N MET A 219 -2.38 -1.62 10.82
CA MET A 219 -0.93 -1.76 10.62
C MET A 219 -0.38 -0.54 9.88
N TRP A 220 0.65 0.07 10.45
CA TRP A 220 1.36 1.21 9.86
C TRP A 220 2.68 0.74 9.30
N LEU A 221 2.92 1.05 8.03
CA LEU A 221 4.09 0.62 7.29
C LEU A 221 5.01 1.81 6.96
N ASP A 222 6.31 1.56 6.96
CA ASP A 222 7.30 2.49 6.42
C ASP A 222 7.38 2.42 4.88
N ILE A 223 8.28 3.22 4.29
CA ILE A 223 8.54 3.25 2.84
C ILE A 223 9.05 1.91 2.29
N HIS A 224 9.58 1.03 3.14
CA HIS A 224 10.08 -0.30 2.77
C HIS A 224 9.03 -1.40 2.96
N GLY A 225 7.85 -1.07 3.49
CA GLY A 225 6.79 -2.02 3.80
C GLY A 225 6.97 -2.74 5.14
N ASN A 226 7.91 -2.31 5.98
CA ASN A 226 8.02 -2.85 7.33
C ASN A 226 6.92 -2.28 8.22
N CYS A 227 6.30 -3.14 9.03
CA CYS A 227 5.35 -2.70 10.04
C CYS A 227 6.08 -1.97 11.17
N VAL A 228 5.92 -0.64 11.24
CA VAL A 228 6.49 0.21 12.31
C VAL A 228 5.58 0.31 13.52
N TRP A 229 4.27 0.13 13.32
CA TRP A 229 3.30 0.13 14.41
C TRP A 229 2.09 -0.75 14.09
N ARG A 230 1.50 -1.38 15.11
CA ARG A 230 0.28 -2.17 14.96
C ARG A 230 -0.64 -2.03 16.16
N SER A 231 -1.94 -2.01 15.93
CA SER A 231 -2.97 -1.96 16.96
C SER A 231 -4.19 -2.76 16.52
N LYS A 232 -5.06 -3.10 17.47
CA LYS A 232 -6.38 -3.67 17.19
C LYS A 232 -7.42 -2.65 17.63
N ILE A 233 -8.38 -2.38 16.75
CA ILE A 233 -9.44 -1.42 17.01
C ILE A 233 -10.80 -2.07 16.76
N LYS A 234 -11.84 -1.50 17.33
CA LYS A 234 -13.22 -1.88 17.03
C LYS A 234 -13.64 -1.32 15.68
N PRO A 235 -14.64 -1.94 15.02
CA PRO A 235 -15.13 -1.50 13.72
C PRO A 235 -15.58 -0.02 13.65
N ASP A 236 -16.26 0.46 14.70
CA ASP A 236 -16.77 1.82 14.79
C ASP A 236 -15.68 2.88 14.95
N GLU A 237 -14.49 2.48 15.42
CA GLU A 237 -13.32 3.36 15.57
C GLU A 237 -12.59 3.60 14.24
N VAL A 238 -12.79 2.77 13.21
CA VAL A 238 -12.09 2.88 11.90
C VAL A 238 -12.21 4.28 11.29
N ARG A 239 -13.37 4.93 11.44
CA ARG A 239 -13.62 6.27 10.89
C ARG A 239 -12.70 7.33 11.50
N ASP A 240 -12.36 7.18 12.78
CA ASP A 240 -11.57 8.16 13.52
C ASP A 240 -10.09 8.13 13.08
N PHE A 241 -9.66 7.02 12.46
CA PHE A 241 -8.32 6.83 11.89
C PHE A 241 -8.26 7.06 10.38
N GLY A 242 -9.34 6.76 9.64
CA GLY A 242 -9.39 6.92 8.18
C GLY A 242 -9.41 8.38 7.71
N GLY A 243 -9.93 9.30 8.54
CA GLY A 243 -9.88 10.75 8.27
C GLY A 243 -8.49 11.35 8.50
N GLY A 244 -7.72 10.80 9.43
CA GLY A 244 -6.43 11.35 9.84
C GLY A 244 -5.41 11.44 8.70
N LEU A 245 -5.21 10.36 7.95
CA LEU A 245 -4.28 10.35 6.81
C LEU A 245 -4.69 11.29 5.67
N LYS A 246 -6.00 11.52 5.48
CA LYS A 246 -6.51 12.46 4.47
C LYS A 246 -6.27 13.92 4.86
N ASP A 247 -6.20 14.19 6.16
CA ASP A 247 -6.01 15.54 6.74
C ASP A 247 -4.55 15.80 7.17
N GLY A 248 -3.62 14.90 6.84
CA GLY A 248 -2.20 15.01 7.18
C GLY A 248 -1.86 14.70 8.65
N GLN A 249 -2.76 14.04 9.38
CA GLN A 249 -2.50 13.57 10.73
C GLN A 249 -1.53 12.39 10.72
N THR A 250 -0.63 12.43 11.68
CA THR A 250 0.42 11.42 11.87
C THR A 250 -0.09 10.24 12.69
N LEU A 251 0.73 9.18 12.81
CA LEU A 251 0.45 8.07 13.73
C LEU A 251 0.26 8.57 15.16
N ALA A 252 1.11 9.50 15.61
CA ALA A 252 1.05 10.05 16.97
C ALA A 252 -0.29 10.74 17.25
N ASP A 253 -0.75 11.60 16.32
CA ASP A 253 -2.06 12.27 16.41
C ASP A 253 -3.24 11.30 16.47
N SER A 254 -3.04 10.11 15.89
CA SER A 254 -4.05 9.06 15.84
C SER A 254 -4.09 8.25 17.14
N ILE A 255 -2.93 8.02 17.77
CA ILE A 255 -2.80 7.17 18.96
C ILE A 255 -3.15 7.89 20.25
N GLU A 256 -2.97 9.22 20.33
CA GLU A 256 -3.48 10.01 21.47
C GLU A 256 -5.00 9.85 21.70
N ARG A 257 -5.73 9.33 20.71
CA ARG A 257 -7.17 9.06 20.77
C ARG A 257 -7.54 7.64 21.19
N LEU A 258 -6.58 6.72 21.29
CA LEU A 258 -6.83 5.36 21.77
C LEU A 258 -6.80 5.37 23.30
N GLU A 259 -7.91 5.00 23.95
CA GLU A 259 -7.87 4.62 25.36
C GLU A 259 -7.07 3.32 25.50
N ASP A 260 -6.10 3.29 26.41
CA ASP A 260 -5.20 2.14 26.63
C ASP A 260 -5.98 0.82 26.75
N PHE A 261 -5.66 -0.13 25.86
CA PHE A 261 -6.06 -1.54 26.03
C PHE A 261 -4.83 -2.35 26.42
N ASP A 262 -4.80 -2.78 27.68
CA ASP A 262 -3.82 -3.72 28.22
C ASP A 262 -3.72 -5.00 27.36
N ALA A 263 -2.48 -5.51 27.28
CA ALA A 263 -2.04 -6.71 26.56
C ALA A 263 -2.65 -8.04 27.07
#